data_AF-A0AA44U2V3-F1
#
_entry.id   AF-A0AA44U2V3-F1
#
_cell.length_a   1.000
_cell.length_b   1.000
_cell.length_c   1.000
_cell.angle_alpha   90.00
_cell.angle_beta   90.00
_cell.angle_gamma   90.00
#
_symmetry.space_group_name_H-M   'P 1'
#
loop_
_entity.id
_entity.type
_entity.pdbx_description
1 polymer ?
#
loop_
_entity_poly.entity_id
_entity_poly.type
_entity_poly.pdbx_seq_one_letter_code
_entity_poly.pdbx_strand_id
1 'polypeptide(L)' 'MISDDSVRIFFSMSNPQCYGVRAIVDEDATTVRITLHEGTLPDAPAECATVAANASLLLTTRNPIGTRSIVPGK' A
#
# COMPACT_ATOMS: atom_id res chain seq x y z
N MET A 1 7.48 -7.21 12.71
CA MET A 1 7.22 -6.32 13.87
C MET A 1 6.84 -4.96 13.33
N ILE A 2 5.99 -4.22 14.05
CA ILE A 2 5.71 -2.80 13.76
C ILE A 2 6.70 -1.98 14.62
N SER A 3 7.40 -1.04 14.01
CA SER A 3 8.28 -0.06 14.67
C SER A 3 7.71 1.36 14.57
N ASP A 4 8.39 2.34 15.18
CA ASP A 4 8.01 3.76 15.10
C ASP A 4 8.09 4.34 13.67
N ASP A 5 8.83 3.66 12.79
CA ASP A 5 8.97 4.00 11.36
C ASP A 5 8.08 3.12 10.47
N SER A 6 7.10 2.42 11.04
CA SER A 6 6.28 1.45 10.32
C SER A 6 4.82 1.88 10.22
N VAL A 7 4.25 1.80 9.02
CA VAL A 7 2.81 1.97 8.78
C VAL A 7 2.25 0.71 8.17
N ARG A 8 1.25 0.11 8.83
CA ARG A 8 0.44 -0.93 8.20
C ARG A 8 -0.84 -0.33 7.64
N ILE A 9 -1.01 -0.44 6.35
CA ILE A 9 -2.24 -0.03 5.65
C ILE A 9 -3.07 -1.25 5.30
N PHE A 10 -4.38 -1.12 5.40
CA PHE A 10 -5.35 -2.13 5.00
C PHE A 10 -6.19 -1.57 3.86
N PHE A 11 -6.43 -2.38 2.83
CA PHE A 11 -7.17 -1.97 1.64
C PHE A 11 -7.85 -3.16 0.99
N SER A 12 -8.82 -2.89 0.12
CA SER A 12 -9.37 -3.89 -0.78
C SER A 12 -8.67 -3.80 -2.13
N MET A 13 -8.39 -4.95 -2.72
CA MET A 13 -7.74 -5.07 -4.02
C MET A 13 -8.47 -6.12 -4.87
N SER A 14 -8.14 -6.15 -6.15
CA SER A 14 -8.61 -7.17 -7.08
C SER A 14 -7.99 -8.54 -6.75
N ASN A 15 -8.29 -9.57 -7.55
CA ASN A 15 -7.80 -10.92 -7.31
C ASN A 15 -6.26 -10.97 -7.16
N PRO A 16 -5.72 -11.37 -5.98
CA PRO A 16 -4.28 -11.33 -5.72
C PRO A 16 -3.47 -12.35 -6.53
N GLN A 17 -4.11 -13.28 -7.24
CA GLN A 17 -3.45 -14.14 -8.21
C GLN A 17 -3.16 -13.44 -9.55
N CYS A 18 -3.82 -12.29 -9.79
CA CYS A 18 -3.76 -11.56 -11.05
C CYS A 18 -3.21 -10.15 -10.91
N TYR A 19 -3.40 -9.54 -9.74
CA TYR A 19 -3.05 -8.16 -9.48
C TYR A 19 -2.12 -8.08 -8.29
N GLY A 20 -1.18 -7.14 -8.36
CA GLY A 20 -0.31 -6.74 -7.26
C GLY A 20 -0.53 -5.28 -6.92
N VAL A 21 -0.25 -4.91 -5.68
CA VAL A 21 -0.28 -3.52 -5.23
C VAL A 21 1.11 -3.11 -4.78
N ARG A 22 1.56 -1.94 -5.25
CA ARG A 22 2.72 -1.25 -4.70
C ARG A 22 2.30 0.08 -4.08
N ALA A 23 3.05 0.52 -3.08
CA ALA A 23 2.87 1.83 -2.48
C ALA A 23 4.01 2.78 -2.87
N ILE A 24 3.67 4.06 -3.05
CA ILE A 24 4.63 5.16 -3.08
C ILE A 24 4.45 5.94 -1.77
N VAL A 25 5.56 6.24 -1.10
CA VAL A 25 5.58 6.95 0.18
C VAL A 25 6.32 8.27 0.00
N ASP A 26 5.57 9.37 0.07
CA ASP A 26 6.10 10.72 0.07
C ASP A 26 6.05 11.28 1.49
N GLU A 27 7.17 11.76 2.02
CA GLU A 27 7.23 12.27 3.40
C GLU A 27 7.75 13.70 3.43
N ASP A 28 7.11 14.51 4.27
CA ASP A 28 7.58 15.80 4.73
C ASP A 28 7.66 15.84 6.28
N ALA A 29 7.90 17.03 6.84
CA ALA A 29 8.08 17.23 8.27
C ALA A 29 6.81 16.92 9.10
N THR A 30 5.63 16.99 8.49
CA THR A 30 4.32 16.89 9.17
C THR A 30 3.41 15.80 8.60
N THR A 31 3.71 15.30 7.41
CA THR A 31 2.82 14.42 6.65
C THR A 31 3.57 13.25 6.02
N VAL A 32 2.96 12.06 6.09
CA VAL A 32 3.32 10.88 5.32
C VAL A 32 2.17 10.58 4.36
N ARG A 33 2.43 10.76 3.08
CA ARG A 33 1.46 10.54 2.00
C ARG A 33 1.71 9.19 1.35
N ILE A 34 0.66 8.37 1.28
CA ILE A 34 0.76 6.99 0.75
C ILE A 34 -0.16 6.86 -0.46
N THR A 35 0.41 6.64 -1.64
CA THR A 35 -0.34 6.33 -2.87
C THR A 35 -0.26 4.83 -3.17
N LEU A 36 -1.39 4.18 -3.41
CA LEU A 36 -1.44 2.78 -3.84
C LEU A 36 -1.67 2.68 -5.33
N HIS A 37 -0.86 1.84 -5.97
CA HIS A 37 -1.02 1.49 -7.37
C HIS A 37 -1.25 0.00 -7.48
N GLU A 38 -2.44 -0.38 -7.92
CA GLU A 38 -2.75 -1.73 -8.36
C GLU A 38 -2.35 -1.89 -9.82
N GLY A 39 -1.80 -3.04 -10.17
CA GLY A 39 -1.46 -3.40 -11.54
C GLY A 39 -1.47 -4.91 -11.75
N THR A 40 -1.59 -5.33 -13.00
CA THR A 40 -1.56 -6.75 -13.38
C THR A 40 -0.16 -7.33 -13.14
N LEU A 41 -0.10 -8.54 -12.59
CA LEU A 41 1.15 -9.28 -12.43
C LEU A 41 1.68 -9.73 -13.79
N PRO A 42 3.01 -9.79 -14.00
CA PRO A 42 3.59 -10.20 -15.28
C PRO A 42 3.10 -11.57 -15.78
N ASP A 43 2.91 -12.52 -14.86
CA ASP A 43 2.48 -13.89 -15.15
C ASP A 43 0.99 -14.12 -14.86
N ALA A 44 0.18 -13.06 -14.83
CA ALA A 44 -1.25 -13.19 -14.60
C ALA A 44 -1.92 -14.03 -15.70
N PRO A 45 -2.89 -14.90 -15.36
CA PRO A 45 -3.65 -15.63 -16.35
C PRO A 45 -4.46 -14.69 -17.25
N ALA A 46 -4.75 -15.13 -18.47
CA ALA A 46 -5.56 -14.35 -19.43
C ALA A 46 -6.98 -14.05 -18.91
N GLU A 47 -7.52 -14.96 -18.08
CA GLU A 47 -8.81 -14.82 -17.43
C GLU A 47 -8.63 -14.72 -15.92
N CYS A 48 -9.21 -13.68 -15.32
CA CYS A 48 -9.13 -13.42 -13.89
C CYS A 48 -10.53 -13.32 -13.29
N ALA A 49 -10.76 -14.06 -12.21
CA ALA A 49 -12.03 -13.97 -11.49
C ALA A 49 -12.21 -12.57 -10.87
N THR A 50 -13.39 -11.99 -11.06
CA THR A 50 -13.77 -10.69 -10.48
C THR A 50 -14.12 -10.87 -9.01
N VAL A 51 -13.12 -10.73 -8.15
CA VAL A 51 -13.25 -10.79 -6.69
C VAL A 51 -12.55 -9.60 -6.05
N ALA A 52 -13.10 -9.13 -4.93
CA ALA A 52 -12.44 -8.19 -4.05
C ALA A 52 -11.78 -8.95 -2.90
N ALA A 53 -10.50 -8.75 -2.69
CA ALA A 53 -9.74 -9.33 -1.60
C ALA A 53 -9.31 -8.23 -0.61
N ASN A 54 -9.35 -8.54 0.68
CA ASN A 54 -8.76 -7.67 1.69
C ASN A 54 -7.25 -7.95 1.77
N ALA A 55 -6.45 -6.90 1.75
CA ALA A 55 -5.01 -6.98 1.77
C ALA A 55 -4.42 -5.96 2.75
N SER A 56 -3.13 -6.13 3.05
CA SER A 56 -2.37 -5.14 3.81
C SER A 56 -0.94 -5.04 3.32
N LEU A 57 -0.36 -3.84 3.43
CA LEU A 57 1.07 -3.61 3.20
C LEU A 57 1.68 -3.03 4.47
N LEU A 58 2.87 -3.50 4.80
CA LEU A 58 3.72 -2.88 5.82
C LEU A 58 4.73 -2.00 5.11
N LEU A 59 4.66 -0.70 5.36
CA LEU A 59 5.52 0.31 4.77
C LEU A 59 6.49 0.82 5.82
N THR A 60 7.69 1.17 5.36
CA THR A 60 8.72 1.82 6.18
C THR A 60 8.84 3.28 5.76
N THR A 61 8.85 4.17 6.74
CA THR A 61 9.10 5.60 6.55
C THR A 61 10.57 5.93 6.81
N ARG A 62 11.07 7.03 6.24
CA ARG A 62 12.46 7.50 6.43
C ARG A 62 12.70 8.06 7.82
N ASN A 63 11.67 8.64 8.44
CA ASN A 63 11.70 9.15 9.81
C ASN A 63 10.60 8.48 10.66
N PRO A 64 10.65 8.61 12.01
CA PRO A 64 9.58 8.13 12.88
C PRO A 64 8.25 8.81 12.62
N ILE A 65 7.14 8.08 12.67
CA ILE A 65 5.79 8.62 12.44
C ILE A 65 5.49 9.74 13.44
N GLY A 66 5.65 9.48 14.74
CA GLY A 66 5.43 10.46 15.79
C GLY A 66 4.05 11.13 15.69
N THR A 67 4.04 12.46 15.58
CA THR A 67 2.82 13.27 15.42
C THR A 67 2.46 13.59 13.97
N ARG A 68 3.16 13.01 12.98
CA ARG A 68 2.91 13.26 11.57
C ARG A 68 1.58 12.64 11.14
N SER A 69 0.85 13.35 10.30
CA SER A 69 -0.41 12.87 9.74
C SER A 69 -0.17 11.88 8.61
N ILE A 70 -0.89 10.76 8.61
CA ILE A 70 -0.89 9.80 7.51
C ILE A 70 -2.10 10.10 6.63
N VAL A 71 -1.86 10.36 5.34
CA VAL A 71 -2.91 10.76 4.40
C VAL A 71 -2.82 9.98 3.09
N PRO A 72 -3.96 9.75 2.40
CA PRO A 72 -3.92 9.17 1.06
C PRO A 72 -3.19 10.11 0.09
N GLY A 73 -2.42 9.51 -0.80
CA GLY A 73 -1.88 10.19 -1.97
C GLY A 73 -2.95 10.41 -3.04
N LYS A 74 -2.62 11.28 -4.00
CA LYS A 74 -3.47 11.55 -5.16
C LYS A 74 -3.09 10.63 -6.31
#